data_AF-A0A1E5T395-F1
#
_entry.id   AF-A0A1E5T395-F1
#
_cell.length_a   1.000
_cell.length_b   1.000
_cell.length_c   1.000
_cell.angle_alpha   90.00
_cell.angle_beta   90.00
_cell.angle_gamma   90.00
#
_symmetry.space_group_name_H-M   'P 1'
#
loop_
_entity.id
_entity.type
_entity.pdbx_description
1 polymer ?
#
loop_
_entity_poly.entity_id
_entity_poly.type
_entity_poly.pdbx_seq_one_letter_code
_entity_poly.pdbx_strand_id
1 'polypeptide(L)' 'MLEYFKLILSKVSFDKRLFERELRKAIKSLVEDELKELKNWCYTHFGQVYGPIIDRQFVLAP' A
#
# COMPACT_ATOMS: atom_id res chain seq x y z
N MET A 1 8.79 -9.82 3.23
CA MET A 1 7.50 -9.48 3.87
C MET A 1 6.49 -8.90 2.89
N LEU A 2 6.96 -8.41 1.74
CA LEU A 2 6.13 -7.77 0.72
C LEU A 2 4.89 -8.56 0.28
N GLU A 3 5.04 -9.83 -0.11
CA GLU A 3 3.91 -10.65 -0.63
C GLU A 3 2.78 -10.82 0.39
N TYR A 4 3.11 -10.89 1.69
CA TYR A 4 2.10 -10.90 2.75
C TYR A 4 1.27 -9.61 2.74
N PHE A 5 1.90 -8.45 2.61
CA PHE A 5 1.17 -7.19 2.55
C PHE A 5 0.38 -7.03 1.26
N LYS A 6 0.90 -7.46 0.09
CA LYS A 6 0.13 -7.49 -1.16
C LYS A 6 -1.15 -8.32 -1.02
N LEU A 7 -1.06 -9.50 -0.38
CA LEU A 7 -2.23 -10.33 -0.09
C LEU A 7 -3.24 -9.63 0.82
N ILE A 8 -2.77 -9.04 1.92
CA ILE A 8 -3.65 -8.35 2.87
C ILE A 8 -4.33 -7.15 2.22
N LEU A 9 -3.57 -6.29 1.52
CA LEU A 9 -4.10 -5.13 0.79
C LEU A 9 -5.16 -5.53 -0.22
N SER A 10 -4.94 -6.63 -0.95
CA SER A 10 -5.94 -7.18 -1.87
C SER A 10 -7.21 -7.60 -1.13
N LYS A 11 -7.08 -8.32 -0.01
CA LYS A 11 -8.22 -8.79 0.79
C LYS A 11 -9.03 -7.65 1.41
N VAL A 12 -8.38 -6.56 1.82
CA VAL A 12 -9.07 -5.42 2.46
C VAL A 12 -9.45 -4.31 1.47
N SER A 13 -9.16 -4.47 0.18
CA SER A 13 -9.40 -3.44 -0.85
C SER A 13 -10.88 -3.08 -1.07
N PHE A 14 -11.81 -3.85 -0.52
CA PHE A 14 -13.25 -3.53 -0.54
C PHE A 14 -13.63 -2.37 0.40
N ASP A 15 -12.79 -2.02 1.38
CA ASP A 15 -13.03 -0.92 2.32
C ASP A 15 -11.86 0.05 2.34
N LYS A 16 -12.17 1.31 2.01
CA LYS A 16 -11.20 2.41 1.93
C LYS A 16 -10.38 2.60 3.21
N ARG A 17 -11.04 2.53 4.38
CA ARG A 17 -10.41 2.78 5.68
C ARG A 17 -9.52 1.60 6.07
N LEU A 18 -9.94 0.37 5.81
CA LEU A 18 -9.14 -0.82 6.03
C LEU A 18 -7.92 -0.83 5.11
N PHE A 19 -8.10 -0.55 3.81
CA PHE A 19 -6.99 -0.45 2.86
C PHE A 19 -5.92 0.55 3.33
N GLU A 20 -6.33 1.78 3.68
CA GLU A 20 -5.40 2.80 4.19
C GLU A 20 -4.68 2.36 5.48
N ARG A 21 -5.40 1.67 6.38
CA ARG A 21 -4.82 1.19 7.63
C ARG A 21 -3.75 0.12 7.38
N GLU A 22 -4.03 -0.85 6.53
CA GLU A 22 -3.07 -1.92 6.24
C GLU A 22 -1.91 -1.42 5.36
N LEU A 23 -2.14 -0.46 4.46
CA LEU A 23 -1.08 0.18 3.68
C LEU A 23 -0.07 0.90 4.58
N ARG A 24 -0.54 1.61 5.62
CA ARG A 24 0.35 2.22 6.61
C ARG A 24 1.18 1.21 7.38
N LYS A 25 0.64 0.02 7.67
CA LYS A 25 1.42 -1.05 8.31
C LYS A 25 2.50 -1.56 7.36
N ALA A 26 2.13 -1.83 6.10
CA ALA A 26 3.08 -2.26 5.08
C ALA A 26 4.25 -1.28 4.95
N ILE A 27 3.95 0.03 4.85
CA ILE A 27 4.97 1.07 4.70
C ILE A 27 5.94 1.11 5.89
N LYS A 28 5.46 0.87 7.11
CA LYS A 28 6.30 0.86 8.31
C LYS A 28 7.10 -0.43 8.50
N SER A 29 6.73 -1.51 7.81
CA SER A 29 7.29 -2.84 8.04
C SER A 29 8.27 -3.30 6.96
N LEU A 30 8.24 -2.69 5.78
CA LEU A 30 9.06 -3.08 4.64
C LEU A 30 10.36 -2.27 4.59
N VAL A 31 11.40 -2.91 4.05
CA VAL A 31 12.66 -2.24 3.73
C VAL A 31 12.53 -1.42 2.44
N GLU A 32 13.48 -0.53 2.18
CA GLU A 32 13.41 0.44 1.07
C GLU A 32 13.15 -0.19 -0.31
N ASP A 33 13.79 -1.32 -0.63
CA ASP A 33 13.59 -2.00 -1.91
C ASP A 33 12.19 -2.61 -2.02
N GLU A 34 11.70 -3.23 -0.95
CA GLU A 34 10.33 -3.75 -0.88
C GLU A 34 9.30 -2.60 -0.92
N LEU A 35 9.61 -1.43 -0.36
CA LEU A 35 8.75 -0.24 -0.42
C LEU A 35 8.59 0.30 -1.83
N LYS A 36 9.69 0.39 -2.59
CA LYS A 36 9.66 0.79 -4.01
C LYS A 36 8.78 -0.16 -4.81
N GLU A 37 8.93 -1.45 -4.60
CA GLU A 37 8.11 -2.47 -5.26
C GLU A 37 6.63 -2.37 -4.84
N LEU A 38 6.36 -2.23 -3.53
CA LEU A 38 5.01 -2.06 -3.01
C LEU A 38 4.32 -0.83 -3.62
N LYS A 39 5.03 0.29 -3.74
CA LYS A 39 4.52 1.54 -4.31
C LYS A 39 4.03 1.30 -5.74
N ASN A 40 4.90 0.78 -6.59
CA ASN A 40 4.56 0.48 -7.99
C ASN A 40 3.37 -0.46 -8.08
N TRP A 41 3.37 -1.52 -7.27
CA TRP A 41 2.29 -2.48 -7.22
C TRP A 41 0.95 -1.85 -6.80
N CYS A 42 0.95 -0.98 -5.77
CA CYS A 42 -0.25 -0.28 -5.33
C CYS A 42 -0.85 0.61 -6.42
N TYR A 43 -0.02 1.36 -7.16
CA TYR A 43 -0.51 2.18 -8.28
C TYR A 43 -1.09 1.33 -9.40
N THR A 44 -0.44 0.23 -9.78
CA THR A 44 -0.91 -0.68 -10.83
C THR A 44 -2.26 -1.31 -10.49
N HIS A 45 -2.43 -1.78 -9.24
CA HIS A 45 -3.62 -2.55 -8.86
C HIS A 45 -4.77 -1.67 -8.32
N PHE A 46 -4.45 -0.56 -7.66
CA PHE A 46 -5.42 0.23 -6.93
C PHE A 46 -5.38 1.72 -7.27
N GLY A 47 -4.49 2.18 -8.16
CA GLY A 47 -4.34 3.60 -8.49
C GLY A 47 -5.64 4.26 -8.98
N GLN A 48 -6.47 3.53 -9.74
CA GLN A 48 -7.75 4.05 -10.23
C GLN A 48 -8.77 4.35 -9.11
N VAL A 49 -8.76 3.57 -8.03
CA VAL A 49 -9.75 3.68 -6.94
C VAL A 49 -9.18 4.43 -5.74
N TYR A 50 -7.89 4.21 -5.44
CA TYR A 50 -7.23 4.66 -4.22
C TYR A 50 -6.00 5.53 -4.47
N GLY A 51 -5.78 6.03 -5.69
CA GLY A 51 -4.68 6.94 -6.04
C GLY A 51 -4.39 8.02 -4.97
N PRO A 52 -5.38 8.83 -4.56
CA PRO A 52 -5.17 9.87 -3.54
C PRO A 52 -4.71 9.34 -2.17
N ILE A 53 -5.09 8.11 -1.81
CA ILE A 53 -4.65 7.47 -0.57
C ILE A 53 -3.19 7.04 -0.73
N ILE A 54 -2.88 6.38 -1.85
CA ILE A 54 -1.54 5.88 -2.17
C ILE A 54 -0.55 7.05 -2.18
N ASP A 55 -0.87 8.13 -2.91
CA ASP A 55 -0.07 9.35 -2.97
C ASP A 55 0.25 9.87 -1.57
N ARG A 56 -0.80 10.08 -0.76
CA ARG A 56 -0.64 10.61 0.61
C ARG A 56 0.22 9.70 1.49
N GLN A 57 0.05 8.38 1.43
CA GLN A 57 0.81 7.48 2.30
C GLN A 57 2.29 7.38 1.89
N PHE A 58 2.61 7.41 0.59
CA PHE A 58 4.00 7.34 0.13
C PHE A 58 4.73 8.68 0.14
N VAL A 59 4.02 9.82 0.18
CA VAL A 59 4.64 11.13 0.47
C VAL A 59 5.03 11.27 1.94
N LEU A 60 4.28 10.64 2.85
CA LEU A 60 4.55 10.64 4.29
C LEU A 60 5.49 9.50 4.74
N ALA A 61 5.94 8.66 3.81
CA ALA A 61 6.88 7.60 4.11
C ALA A 61 8.27 8.21 4.38
N PRO A 62 8.96 7.80 5.47
CA PRO A 62 10.32 8.26 5.78
C PRO A 62 11.35 7.75 4.78
#